data_AF-A0A2X2BNA9-F1
#
_entry.id   AF-A0A2X2BNA9-F1
#
_cell.length_a   1.000
_cell.length_b   1.000
_cell.length_c   1.000
_cell.angle_alpha   90.00
_cell.angle_beta   90.00
_cell.angle_gamma   90.00
#
_symmetry.space_group_name_H-M   'P 1'
#
loop_
_entity.id
_entity.type
_entity.pdbx_description
1 polymer ?
#
loop_
_entity_poly.entity_id
_entity_poly.type
_entity_poly.pdbx_seq_one_letter_code
_entity_poly.pdbx_strand_id
1 'polypeptide(L)' 'MAIDLSNLVTESRNHHSEHIDTLSTLEMLKVINNEDKKVPFAVEATLPPYCTAGG' A
#
# COMPACT_ATOMS: atom_id res chain seq x y z
N MET A 1 27.05 -10.94 7.41
CA MET A 1 26.43 -10.59 6.12
C MET A 1 25.41 -9.49 6.37
N ALA A 2 25.49 -8.38 5.64
CA ALA A 2 24.46 -7.35 5.65
C ALA A 2 23.51 -7.63 4.50
N ILE A 3 22.20 -7.61 4.76
CA ILE A 3 21.18 -7.70 3.72
C ILE A 3 21.00 -6.29 3.16
N ASP A 4 21.08 -6.15 1.85
CA ASP A 4 20.75 -4.90 1.18
C ASP A 4 19.22 -4.74 1.09
N LEU A 5 18.69 -3.74 1.80
CA LEU A 5 17.27 -3.48 1.90
C LEU A 5 16.76 -2.49 0.84
N SER A 6 17.65 -1.82 0.09
CA SER A 6 17.24 -0.71 -0.79
C SER A 6 16.33 -1.14 -1.94
N ASN A 7 16.32 -2.43 -2.28
CA ASN A 7 15.51 -2.99 -3.36
C ASN A 7 14.17 -3.57 -2.87
N LEU A 8 13.93 -3.61 -1.55
CA LEU A 8 12.70 -4.15 -0.99
C LEU A 8 11.64 -3.04 -0.93
N VAL A 9 10.54 -3.23 -1.67
CA VAL A 9 9.43 -2.25 -1.72
C VAL A 9 8.84 -1.99 -0.33
N THR A 10 8.83 -2.99 0.56
CA THR A 10 8.34 -2.85 1.94
C THR A 10 9.19 -1.93 2.81
N GLU A 11 10.45 -1.72 2.45
CA GLU A 11 11.40 -0.84 3.17
C GLU A 11 11.51 0.55 2.52
N SER A 12 10.81 0.77 1.40
CA SER A 12 10.77 2.05 0.71
C SER A 12 9.87 3.06 1.43
N ARG A 13 10.21 4.35 1.32
CA ARG A 13 9.35 5.44 1.82
C ARG A 13 8.19 5.68 0.86
N ASN A 14 7.00 5.94 1.42
CA ASN A 14 5.87 6.43 0.64
C ASN A 14 5.91 7.97 0.59
N HIS A 15 6.04 8.53 -0.62
CA HIS A 15 6.05 9.98 -0.85
C HIS A 15 4.77 10.69 -0.36
N HIS A 16 3.62 10.01 -0.36
CA HIS A 16 2.36 10.58 0.11
C HIS A 16 2.30 10.78 1.63
N SER A 17 3.20 10.14 2.38
CA SER A 17 3.28 10.24 3.83
C SER A 17 4.60 10.87 4.32
N GLU A 18 5.34 11.56 3.44
CA GLU A 18 6.63 12.18 3.80
C GLU A 18 6.55 13.16 4.98
N HIS A 19 5.41 13.82 5.14
CA HIS A 19 5.14 14.81 6.19
C HIS A 19 3.96 14.43 7.09
N ILE A 20 3.63 13.13 7.17
CA ILE A 20 2.43 12.63 7.87
C ILE A 20 2.37 13.03 9.35
N ASP A 21 3.53 13.24 9.97
CA ASP A 21 3.73 13.68 11.35
C ASP A 21 3.32 15.13 11.60
N THR A 22 3.24 15.95 10.55
CA THR A 22 2.85 17.37 10.62
C THR A 22 1.39 17.63 10.26
N LEU A 23 0.67 16.61 9.78
CA LEU A 23 -0.71 16.72 9.34
C LEU A 23 -1.68 16.82 10.53
N SER A 24 -2.83 17.45 10.29
CA SER A 24 -3.97 17.29 11.20
C SER A 24 -4.45 15.84 11.18
N THR A 25 -5.11 15.39 12.26
CA THR A 25 -5.62 14.02 12.36
C THR A 25 -6.50 13.63 11.18
N LEU A 26 -7.35 14.53 10.70
CA LEU A 26 -8.23 14.26 9.56
C LEU A 26 -7.43 14.04 8.26
N GLU A 27 -6.42 14.86 8.00
CA GLU A 27 -5.59 14.74 6.80
C GLU A 27 -4.72 13.49 6.85
N MET A 28 -4.15 13.17 8.02
CA MET A 28 -3.44 11.90 8.24
C MET A 28 -4.34 10.70 7.92
N LEU A 29 -5.58 10.68 8.43
CA LEU A 29 -6.53 9.60 8.16
C LEU A 29 -6.91 9.50 6.68
N LYS A 30 -7.00 10.62 5.96
CA LYS A 30 -7.23 10.61 4.51
C LYS A 30 -6.07 9.98 3.75
N VAL A 31 -4.82 10.27 4.12
CA VAL A 31 -3.63 9.65 3.52
C VAL A 31 -3.68 8.13 3.71
N ILE A 32 -3.91 7.67 4.95
CA ILE A 32 -4.01 6.24 5.26
C ILE A 32 -5.11 5.57 4.44
N ASN A 33 -6.32 6.12 4.46
CA ASN A 33 -7.46 5.59 3.71
C ASN A 33 -7.23 5.55 2.19
N ASN A 34 -6.45 6.48 1.64
CA ASN A 34 -6.10 6.45 0.22
C ASN A 34 -5.10 5.35 -0.13
N GLU A 35 -4.21 4.99 0.78
CA GLU A 35 -3.31 3.83 0.62
C GLU A 35 -4.05 2.50 0.80
N ASP A 36 -4.93 2.39 1.79
CA ASP A 36 -5.72 1.17 2.05
C ASP A 36 -6.57 0.78 0.84
N LYS A 37 -7.12 1.76 0.11
CA LYS A 37 -7.87 1.53 -1.13
C LYS A 37 -7.06 0.85 -2.23
N LYS A 38 -5.72 0.85 -2.16
CA LYS A 38 -4.87 0.17 -3.14
C LYS A 38 -4.83 -1.34 -2.91
N VAL A 39 -5.10 -1.80 -1.69
CA VAL A 39 -5.01 -3.21 -1.30
C VAL A 39 -5.99 -4.09 -2.10
N PRO A 40 -7.30 -3.75 -2.24
CA PRO A 40 -8.22 -4.55 -3.05
C PRO A 40 -7.75 -4.73 -4.50
N PHE A 41 -7.23 -3.67 -5.13
CA PHE A 41 -6.72 -3.75 -6.51
C PHE A 41 -5.48 -4.63 -6.62
N ALA A 42 -4.57 -4.56 -5.63
CA ALA A 42 -3.41 -5.44 -5.59
C ALA A 42 -3.82 -6.90 -5.41
N VAL A 43 -4.81 -7.18 -4.57
CA VAL A 43 -5.37 -8.54 -4.40
C VAL A 43 -6.00 -9.01 -5.70
N GLU A 44 -6.85 -8.19 -6.34
CA GLU A 44 -7.48 -8.50 -7.62
C GLU A 44 -6.45 -8.87 -8.70
N ALA A 45 -5.35 -8.14 -8.79
CA ALA A 45 -4.28 -8.40 -9.74
C ALA A 45 -3.56 -9.75 -9.54
N THR A 46 -3.66 -10.35 -8.35
CA THR A 46 -3.11 -11.68 -8.05
C THR A 46 -4.09 -12.82 -8.27
N LEU A 47 -5.38 -12.52 -8.48
CA LEU A 47 -6.38 -13.55 -8.68
C LEU A 47 -6.15 -14.25 -10.04
N PRO A 48 -6.16 -15.59 -10.10
CA PRO A 48 -6.08 -16.31 -11.35
C PRO A 48 -7.26 -15.93 -12.28
N PRO A 49 -7.06 -15.89 -13.61
CA PRO A 49 -8.14 -15.58 -14.56
C PRO A 49 -9.31 -16.58 -14.51
N TYR A 50 -9.11 -17.76 -13.93
CA TYR A 50 -10.12 -18.82 -13.81
C TYR A 50 -10.80 -18.85 -12.44
N CYS A 51 -10.56 -17.86 -11.57
CA CYS A 51 -11.34 -17.69 -10.35
C CYS A 51 -12.71 -17.11 -10.71
N THR A 52 -13.46 -17.81 -11.56
CA THR A 52 -14.87 -17.52 -11.79
C THR A 52 -15.58 -17.75 -10.47
N ALA A 53 -16.27 -16.72 -9.96
CA ALA A 53 -17.20 -16.89 -8.86
C ALA A 53 -18.12 -18.07 -9.22
N GLY A 54 -17.98 -19.17 -8.49
CA GLY A 54 -18.75 -20.39 -8.73
C GLY A 54 -20.24 -20.06 -8.65
N GLY A 55 -20.93 -20.28 -9.77
CA GLY A 55 -22.37 -20.55 -9.76
C GLY A 55 -22.65 -21.98 -9.35
#